data_AF-A0A3Q9WKI8-F1
#
_entry.id   AF-A0A3Q9WKI8-F1
#
_cell.length_a   1.000
_cell.length_b   1.000
_cell.length_c   1.000
_cell.angle_alpha   90.00
_cell.angle_beta   90.00
_cell.angle_gamma   90.00
#
_symmetry.space_group_name_H-M   'P 1'
#
loop_
_entity.id
_entity.type
_entity.pdbx_description
1 polymer ?
#
loop_
_entity_poly.entity_id
_entity_poly.type
_entity_poly.pdbx_seq_one_letter_code
_entity_poly.pdbx_strand_id
1 'polypeptide(L)'
;MGQNKHHAAYYAKRMDERIEEFVMREELIMLTAAELDVENCRPTDFPEPRRVYAWIRYPSKAIRVQAHAIAYTRTAVKIRFLEPLIKIQREGWVWLNAVTPAP
;
A
#
# COMPACT_ATOMS: atom_id res chain seq x y z
N MET A 1 -35.37 30.65 20.06
CA MET A 1 -34.00 30.08 20.00
C MET A 1 -34.13 28.58 19.88
N GLY A 2 -33.84 28.00 18.72
CA GLY A 2 -34.10 26.57 18.50
C GLY A 2 -33.47 26.09 17.22
N GLN A 3 -32.14 26.14 17.14
CA GLN A 3 -31.39 25.54 16.05
C GLN A 3 -30.37 24.56 16.64
N ASN A 4 -30.26 23.41 15.99
CA ASN A 4 -29.08 22.54 15.95
C ASN A 4 -28.81 21.55 17.10
N LYS A 5 -29.82 20.77 17.53
CA LYS A 5 -29.52 19.48 18.21
C LYS A 5 -29.22 18.34 17.23
N HIS A 6 -29.87 18.30 16.07
CA HIS A 6 -29.62 17.28 15.04
C HIS A 6 -28.28 17.45 14.31
N HIS A 7 -27.78 18.67 14.20
CA HIS A 7 -26.53 18.97 13.50
C HIS A 7 -25.32 18.43 14.28
N ALA A 8 -25.31 18.54 15.61
CA ALA A 8 -24.20 18.06 16.44
C ALA A 8 -24.02 16.53 16.35
N ALA A 9 -25.12 15.77 16.34
CA ALA A 9 -25.10 14.31 16.23
C ALA A 9 -24.60 13.83 14.85
N TYR A 10 -24.93 14.56 13.78
CA TYR A 10 -24.47 14.24 12.42
C TYR A 10 -22.96 14.46 12.23
N TYR A 11 -22.39 15.50 12.87
CA TYR A 11 -20.95 15.75 12.84
C TYR A 11 -20.17 14.84 13.80
N ALA A 12 -20.73 14.49 14.97
CA ALA A 12 -20.11 13.57 15.91
C ALA A 12 -19.92 12.17 15.29
N LYS A 13 -20.93 11.66 14.58
CA LYS A 13 -20.85 10.36 13.89
C LYS A 13 -19.77 10.33 12.79
N ARG A 14 -19.58 11.46 12.11
CA ARG A 14 -18.56 11.64 11.06
C ARG A 14 -17.14 11.87 11.63
N MET A 15 -17.04 12.29 12.89
CA MET A 15 -15.77 12.37 13.62
C MET A 15 -15.36 10.99 14.15
N ASP A 16 -16.30 10.19 14.67
CA ASP A 16 -16.02 8.82 15.12
C ASP A 16 -15.51 7.93 13.97
N GLU A 17 -16.15 7.98 12.79
CA GLU A 17 -15.68 7.24 11.61
C GLU A 17 -14.25 7.65 11.19
N ARG A 18 -13.90 8.95 11.30
CA ARG A 18 -12.55 9.45 10.97
C ARG A 18 -11.51 9.15 12.05
N ILE A 19 -11.93 9.03 13.31
CA ILE A 19 -11.06 8.70 14.44
C ILE A 19 -10.73 7.21 14.42
N GLU A 20 -11.71 6.34 14.13
CA GLU A 20 -11.47 4.90 13.92
C GLU A 20 -10.55 4.64 12.72
N GLU A 21 -10.70 5.40 11.63
CA GLU A 21 -9.82 5.33 10.46
C GLU A 21 -8.36 5.74 10.77
N PHE A 22 -8.15 6.56 11.82
CA PHE A 22 -6.83 7.05 12.23
C PHE A 22 -6.14 6.16 13.27
N VAL A 23 -6.91 5.42 14.07
CA VAL A 23 -6.39 4.68 15.24
C VAL A 23 -5.77 3.33 14.87
N MET A 24 -6.07 2.76 13.70
CA MET A 24 -5.44 1.53 13.20
C MET A 24 -4.65 1.77 11.91
N ARG A 25 -3.61 2.62 11.98
CA ARG A 25 -2.59 2.71 10.92
C ARG A 25 -1.74 1.45 10.93
N GLU A 26 -2.30 0.38 10.41
CA GLU A 26 -1.55 -0.85 10.25
C GLU A 26 -0.37 -0.61 9.31
N GLU A 27 0.81 -1.07 9.72
CA GLU A 27 1.96 -1.04 8.84
C GLU A 27 1.79 -2.10 7.76
N LEU A 28 2.01 -1.68 6.51
CA LEU A 28 2.04 -2.60 5.40
C LEU A 28 3.19 -3.60 5.56
N ILE A 29 2.97 -4.82 5.09
CA ILE A 29 3.94 -5.91 5.14
C ILE A 29 4.57 -6.01 3.74
N MET A 30 5.87 -5.71 3.67
CA MET A 30 6.71 -5.89 2.48
C MET A 30 7.74 -6.98 2.74
N LEU A 31 8.32 -7.52 1.67
CA LEU A 31 9.43 -8.44 1.80
C LEU A 31 10.63 -7.74 2.44
N THR A 32 11.17 -8.41 3.44
CA THR A 32 12.39 -8.05 4.13
C THR A 32 13.62 -8.40 3.31
N ALA A 33 14.79 -7.86 3.69
CA ALA A 33 16.05 -8.21 3.03
C ALA A 33 16.39 -9.70 3.14
N ALA A 34 16.01 -10.35 4.24
CA ALA A 34 16.21 -11.79 4.44
C ALA A 34 15.33 -12.63 3.48
N GLU A 35 14.05 -12.26 3.31
CA GLU A 35 13.15 -12.94 2.37
C GLU A 35 13.54 -12.72 0.90
N LEU A 36 14.15 -11.57 0.60
CA LEU A 36 14.68 -11.26 -0.73
C LEU A 36 15.98 -11.99 -1.07
N ASP A 37 16.66 -12.54 -0.06
CA ASP A 37 17.97 -13.18 -0.21
C ASP A 37 18.98 -12.26 -0.93
N VAL A 38 19.06 -11.00 -0.47
CA VAL A 38 19.83 -9.92 -1.16
C VAL A 38 21.32 -10.27 -1.32
N GLU A 39 21.85 -11.12 -0.45
CA GLU A 39 23.25 -11.59 -0.52
C GLU A 39 23.51 -12.43 -1.78
N ASN A 40 22.53 -13.23 -2.21
CA ASN A 40 22.66 -14.12 -3.37
C ASN A 40 21.89 -13.61 -4.61
N CYS A 41 20.85 -12.81 -4.40
CA CYS A 41 19.98 -12.30 -5.45
C CYS A 41 20.21 -10.79 -5.65
N ARG A 42 21.04 -10.42 -6.63
CA ARG A 42 21.18 -9.01 -7.03
C ARG A 42 19.93 -8.53 -7.77
N PRO A 43 19.26 -7.46 -7.29
CA PRO A 43 18.19 -6.81 -8.03
C PRO A 43 18.67 -6.30 -9.40
N THR A 44 17.78 -6.41 -10.39
CA THR A 44 17.94 -5.77 -11.70
C THR A 44 16.92 -4.66 -11.83
N ASP A 45 17.39 -3.44 -12.11
CA ASP A 45 16.51 -2.29 -12.32
C ASP A 45 15.82 -2.37 -13.69
N PHE A 46 14.58 -1.88 -13.76
CA PHE A 46 13.94 -1.66 -15.05
C PHE A 46 14.46 -0.36 -15.66
N PRO A 47 14.81 -0.34 -16.96
CA PRO A 47 15.22 0.89 -17.64
C PRO A 47 14.16 1.99 -17.55
N GLU A 48 12.88 1.59 -17.63
CA GLU A 48 11.73 2.45 -17.42
C GLU A 48 10.74 1.78 -16.46
N PRO A 49 10.18 2.54 -15.49
CA PRO A 49 9.18 1.99 -14.57
C PRO A 49 7.96 1.44 -15.30
N ARG A 50 7.59 0.19 -15.03
CA ARG A 50 6.48 -0.49 -15.71
C ARG A 50 5.19 -0.36 -14.91
N ARG A 51 4.08 0.02 -15.55
CA ARG A 51 2.77 0.04 -14.89
C ARG A 51 2.32 -1.37 -14.55
N VAL A 52 1.96 -1.58 -13.29
CA VAL A 52 1.51 -2.88 -12.78
C VAL A 52 0.36 -2.70 -11.82
N TYR A 53 -0.41 -3.77 -11.62
CA TYR A 53 -1.19 -3.93 -10.41
C TYR A 53 -0.44 -4.86 -9.46
N ALA A 54 -0.38 -4.48 -8.19
CA ALA A 54 0.26 -5.27 -7.15
C ALA A 54 -0.69 -5.50 -5.97
N TRP A 55 -0.67 -6.71 -5.42
CA TRP A 55 -1.29 -7.00 -4.14
C TRP A 55 -0.36 -6.60 -3.00
N ILE A 56 -0.87 -5.78 -2.09
CA ILE A 56 -0.17 -5.33 -0.88
C ILE A 56 -0.90 -5.89 0.33
N ARG A 57 -0.14 -6.39 1.30
CA ARG A 57 -0.66 -6.93 2.55
C ARG A 57 -0.55 -5.91 3.67
N TYR A 58 -1.63 -5.81 4.42
CA TYR A 58 -1.70 -5.28 5.76
C TYR A 58 -2.00 -6.45 6.71
N PRO A 59 -1.68 -6.34 8.01
CA PRO A 59 -2.07 -7.30 9.03
C PRO A 59 -3.54 -7.75 8.93
N SER A 60 -4.49 -6.84 8.74
CA SER A 60 -5.92 -7.19 8.67
C SER A 60 -6.45 -7.53 7.27
N LYS A 61 -5.77 -7.10 6.19
CA LYS A 61 -6.34 -7.16 4.84
C LYS A 61 -5.30 -7.18 3.73
N ALA A 62 -5.72 -7.62 2.54
CA ALA A 62 -4.95 -7.45 1.31
C ALA A 62 -5.71 -6.53 0.35
N ILE A 63 -4.98 -5.60 -0.28
CA ILE A 63 -5.55 -4.67 -1.26
C ILE A 63 -4.75 -4.73 -2.55
N ARG A 64 -5.42 -4.50 -3.68
CA ARG A 64 -4.76 -4.37 -4.99
C ARG A 64 -4.60 -2.88 -5.30
N VAL A 65 -3.38 -2.47 -5.65
CA VAL A 65 -3.07 -1.09 -6.00
C VAL A 65 -2.49 -0.99 -7.40
N GLN A 66 -2.65 0.17 -8.03
CA GLN A 66 -1.86 0.52 -9.21
C GLN A 66 -0.48 1.03 -8.75
N ALA A 67 0.56 0.52 -9.36
CA ALA A 67 1.94 0.78 -9.00
C ALA A 67 2.84 0.84 -10.23
N HIS A 68 4.09 1.23 -10.02
CA HIS A 68 5.17 1.12 -10.98
C HIS A 68 6.20 0.12 -10.49
N ALA A 69 6.49 -0.92 -11.27
CA ALA A 69 7.61 -1.81 -11.03
C ALA A 69 8.91 -1.12 -11.46
N ILE A 70 9.87 -1.00 -10.52
CA ILE A 70 11.13 -0.26 -10.72
C ILE A 70 12.37 -1.17 -10.70
N ALA A 71 12.30 -2.30 -10.01
CA ALA A 71 13.35 -3.32 -10.02
C ALA A 71 12.73 -4.71 -9.83
N TYR A 72 13.48 -5.76 -10.14
CA TYR A 72 13.05 -7.14 -9.93
C TYR A 72 14.22 -8.04 -9.55
N THR A 73 13.89 -9.15 -8.88
CA THR A 73 14.75 -10.32 -8.70
C THR A 73 14.08 -11.51 -9.39
N ARG A 74 14.67 -12.71 -9.25
CA ARG A 74 14.04 -13.95 -9.74
C ARG A 74 12.67 -14.22 -9.09
N THR A 75 12.45 -13.78 -7.86
CA THR A 75 11.27 -14.14 -7.05
C THR A 75 10.43 -12.95 -6.62
N ALA A 76 10.93 -11.72 -6.72
CA ALA A 76 10.27 -10.53 -6.20
C ALA A 76 10.36 -9.33 -7.14
N VAL A 77 9.49 -8.35 -6.93
CA VAL A 77 9.44 -7.09 -7.68
C VAL A 77 9.39 -5.93 -6.70
N LYS A 78 10.23 -4.93 -6.94
CA LYS A 78 10.19 -3.66 -6.24
C LYS A 78 9.17 -2.76 -6.91
N ILE A 79 8.18 -2.32 -6.14
CA ILE A 79 7.10 -1.46 -6.62
C ILE A 79 7.19 -0.09 -5.94
N ARG A 80 6.77 0.94 -6.70
CA ARG A 80 6.51 2.30 -6.22
C ARG A 80 5.03 2.59 -6.41
N PHE A 81 4.34 3.02 -5.37
CA PHE A 81 2.90 3.28 -5.42
C PHE A 81 2.50 4.39 -4.46
N LEU A 82 1.34 4.99 -4.73
CA LEU A 82 0.70 5.92 -3.81
C LEU A 82 -0.13 5.11 -2.81
N GLU A 83 0.21 5.19 -1.53
CA GLU A 83 -0.51 4.45 -0.49
C GLU A 83 -1.98 4.94 -0.41
N PRO A 84 -2.98 4.07 -0.56
CA PRO A 84 -4.37 4.51 -0.66
C PRO A 84 -4.91 5.22 0.59
N LEU A 85 -4.46 4.83 1.78
CA LEU A 85 -4.99 5.30 3.06
C LEU A 85 -4.41 6.67 3.45
N ILE A 86 -3.08 6.82 3.38
CA ILE A 86 -2.39 8.04 3.85
C ILE A 86 -1.85 8.93 2.71
N LYS A 87 -2.03 8.53 1.45
CA LYS A 87 -1.68 9.30 0.24
C LYS A 87 -0.20 9.72 0.16
N ILE A 88 0.70 8.90 0.71
CA ILE A 88 2.15 9.10 0.55
C ILE A 88 2.71 8.15 -0.51
N GLN A 89 3.78 8.56 -1.18
CA GLN A 89 4.54 7.64 -2.03
C GLN A 89 5.31 6.64 -1.16
N ARG A 90 5.20 5.36 -1.47
CA ARG A 90 5.98 4.30 -0.85
C ARG A 90 6.65 3.43 -1.89
N GLU A 91 7.74 2.82 -1.47
CA GLU A 91 8.42 1.76 -2.18
C GLU A 91 8.51 0.52 -1.30
N GLY A 92 8.44 -0.64 -1.93
CA GLY A 92 8.55 -1.90 -1.21
C GLY A 92 8.69 -3.08 -2.17
N TRP A 93 9.12 -4.20 -1.62
CA TRP A 93 9.24 -5.45 -2.36
C TRP A 93 8.03 -6.33 -2.10
N VAL A 94 7.52 -6.93 -3.17
CA VAL A 94 6.45 -7.93 -3.13
C VAL A 94 6.87 -9.15 -3.93
N TRP A 95 6.28 -10.31 -3.62
CA TRP A 95 6.52 -11.52 -4.40
C TRP A 95 6.08 -11.32 -5.86
N LEU A 96 6.80 -11.94 -6.79
CA LEU A 96 6.54 -11.82 -8.24
C LEU A 96 5.10 -12.19 -8.60
N ASN A 97 4.55 -13.23 -7.97
CA ASN A 97 3.17 -13.69 -8.17
C ASN A 97 2.10 -12.73 -7.62
N ALA A 98 2.48 -11.75 -6.80
CA ALA A 98 1.59 -10.69 -6.34
C ALA A 98 1.43 -9.56 -7.37
N VAL A 99 2.19 -9.59 -8.47
CA VAL A 99 2.24 -8.53 -9.47
C VAL A 99 1.68 -9.03 -10.81
N THR A 100 0.81 -8.21 -11.40
CA THR A 100 0.25 -8.43 -12.74
C THR A 100 0.48 -7.19 -13.59
N PRO A 101 0.83 -7.31 -14.89
CA PRO A 101 0.91 -6.17 -15.78
C PRO A 101 -0.39 -5.35 -15.78
N ALA A 102 -0.26 -4.03 -15.75
CA ALA A 102 -1.39 -3.13 -16.00
C ALA A 102 -1.37 -2.68 -17.47
N PRO A 103 -2.54 -2.47 -18.09
CA PRO A 103 -2.64 -1.96 -19.46
C PRO A 103 -2.14 -0.51 -19.60
#